data_AF-A0ABD4KTF3-F1
#
_entry.id   AF-A0ABD4KTF3-F1
#
_cell.length_a   1.000
_cell.length_b   1.000
_cell.length_c   1.000
_cell.angle_alpha   90.00
_cell.angle_beta   90.00
_cell.angle_gamma   90.00
#
_symmetry.space_group_name_H-M   'P 1'
#
loop_
_entity.id
_entity.type
_entity.pdbx_description
1 polymer ?
#
loop_
_entity_poly.entity_id
_entity_poly.type
_entity_poly.pdbx_seq_one_letter_code
_entity_poly.pdbx_strand_id
1 'polypeptide(L)'
;PKDKKRSQNSEVSERRYSALASSALAVKIRELLAGDNVGPVHYAELLDKLKPYDLNEAELCRWLDICTGTKHSHSSEAFLKLRAHYFQRTLHGLWCCIDPNCPNKQQSKLNGAWPFGFVYSEHRQKCHCGAAVLELAFCNDCNEPHLLATDHNGHLQQWTGKINDEFSLLDEEEKEVDEERSDQFSKNRTASDTQVVIGAKQSDEYKYQLKGFDTAGREESLENSSIHLAELMSESQQCCECGYSGRGQYSKALR
;
A
#
# COMPACT_ATOMS: atom_id res chain seq x y z
N PRO A 1 -9.66 -7.38 55.23
CA PRO A 1 -9.35 -6.02 54.71
C PRO A 1 -8.29 -6.11 53.61
N LYS A 2 -8.73 -6.24 52.35
CA LYS A 2 -7.84 -6.32 51.19
C LYS A 2 -7.56 -4.89 50.70
N ASP A 3 -6.34 -4.41 50.91
CA ASP A 3 -5.83 -3.18 50.32
C ASP A 3 -5.83 -3.32 48.79
N LYS A 4 -6.85 -2.75 48.14
CA LYS A 4 -6.82 -2.45 46.72
C LYS A 4 -5.76 -1.36 46.52
N LYS A 5 -4.56 -1.73 46.06
CA LYS A 5 -3.64 -0.79 45.39
C LYS A 5 -4.45 -0.13 44.27
N ARG A 6 -4.91 1.10 44.52
CA ARG A 6 -5.42 2.01 43.50
C ARG A 6 -4.32 2.11 42.45
N SER A 7 -4.52 1.46 41.30
CA SER A 7 -3.73 1.75 40.10
C SER A 7 -3.84 3.26 39.88
N GLN A 8 -2.78 4.01 40.18
CA GLN A 8 -2.75 5.42 39.87
C GLN A 8 -2.85 5.51 38.36
N ASN A 9 -3.99 5.99 37.86
CA ASN A 9 -4.15 6.27 36.45
C ASN A 9 -3.13 7.35 36.10
N SER A 10 -2.12 7.01 35.29
CA SER A 10 -0.99 7.91 34.97
C SER A 10 -1.46 9.21 34.33
N GLU A 11 -2.64 9.21 33.72
CA GLU A 11 -3.25 10.36 33.05
C GLU A 11 -3.84 11.41 33.99
N VAL A 12 -4.22 11.05 35.23
CA VAL A 12 -4.89 11.98 36.16
C VAL A 12 -3.86 12.68 37.04
N SER A 13 -3.71 14.00 36.86
CA SER A 13 -2.85 14.81 37.70
C SER A 13 -3.26 16.28 37.68
N GLU A 14 -3.82 16.74 38.80
CA GLU A 14 -4.18 18.15 39.01
C GLU A 14 -2.96 19.08 38.86
N ARG A 15 -1.81 18.70 39.42
CA ARG A 15 -0.57 19.49 39.32
C ARG A 15 -0.13 19.67 37.86
N ARG A 16 -0.14 18.60 37.05
CA ARG A 16 0.22 18.72 35.62
C ARG A 16 -0.82 19.52 34.87
N TYR A 17 -2.10 19.30 35.15
CA TYR A 17 -3.19 20.03 34.50
C TYR A 17 -3.08 21.53 34.75
N SER A 18 -2.85 21.96 36.00
CA SER A 18 -2.65 23.36 36.35
C SER A 18 -1.38 23.95 35.73
N ALA A 19 -0.31 23.16 35.60
CA ALA A 19 0.91 23.59 34.88
C ALA A 19 0.67 23.78 33.37
N LEU A 20 -0.14 22.92 32.74
CA LEU A 20 -0.54 23.08 31.34
C LEU A 20 -1.44 24.31 31.16
N ALA A 21 -2.43 24.51 32.04
CA ALA A 21 -3.34 25.65 31.98
C ALA A 21 -2.64 27.01 32.19
N SER A 22 -1.47 27.02 32.84
CA SER A 22 -0.65 28.23 33.02
C SER A 22 0.46 28.38 31.98
N SER A 23 0.69 27.38 31.12
CA SER A 23 1.70 27.43 30.07
C SER A 23 1.14 28.13 28.83
N ALA A 24 1.79 29.23 28.42
CA ALA A 24 1.42 29.97 27.20
C ALA A 24 1.45 29.06 25.96
N LEU A 25 2.41 28.15 25.87
CA LEU A 25 2.53 27.22 24.75
C LEU A 25 1.40 26.17 24.74
N ALA A 26 1.10 25.55 25.89
CA ALA A 26 0.05 24.54 25.95
C ALA A 26 -1.34 25.13 25.69
N VAL A 27 -1.60 26.34 26.21
CA VAL A 27 -2.82 27.10 25.88
C VAL A 27 -2.86 27.42 24.39
N LYS A 28 -1.73 27.84 23.79
CA LYS A 28 -1.69 28.15 22.36
C LYS A 28 -1.95 26.93 21.47
N ILE A 29 -1.36 25.78 21.79
CA ILE A 29 -1.63 24.51 21.10
C ILE A 29 -3.13 24.18 21.19
N ARG A 30 -3.74 24.35 22.37
CA ARG A 30 -5.16 24.09 22.57
C ARG A 30 -6.05 25.04 21.76
N GLU A 31 -5.74 26.33 21.73
CA GLU A 31 -6.47 27.31 20.90
C GLU A 31 -6.41 26.95 19.41
N LEU A 32 -5.25 26.52 18.93
CA LEU A 32 -5.02 26.20 17.52
C LEU A 32 -5.71 24.91 17.05
N LEU A 33 -6.08 24.01 17.97
CA LEU A 33 -6.64 22.69 17.65
C LEU A 33 -8.07 22.47 18.15
N ALA A 34 -8.49 23.19 19.19
CA ALA A 34 -9.77 23.02 19.86
C ALA A 34 -10.48 24.35 20.15
N GLY A 35 -10.08 25.44 19.48
CA GLY A 35 -10.79 26.72 19.52
C GLY A 35 -12.13 26.68 18.79
N ASP A 36 -12.98 27.67 19.04
CA ASP A 36 -14.26 27.80 18.36
C ASP A 36 -14.05 28.00 16.85
N ASN A 37 -14.81 27.28 16.02
CA ASN A 37 -14.72 27.29 14.55
C ASN A 37 -13.37 26.86 13.95
N VAL A 38 -12.56 26.08 14.67
CA VAL A 38 -11.32 25.51 14.14
C VAL A 38 -11.59 24.21 13.39
N GLY A 39 -11.27 24.18 12.10
CA GLY A 39 -11.30 22.97 11.28
C GLY A 39 -10.09 22.05 11.51
N PRO A 40 -9.96 20.93 10.78
CA PRO A 40 -8.79 20.08 10.84
C PRO A 40 -7.53 20.88 10.46
N VAL A 41 -6.47 20.76 11.26
CA VAL A 41 -5.19 21.44 11.02
C VAL A 41 -4.14 20.43 10.58
N HIS A 42 -3.43 20.73 9.50
CA HIS A 42 -2.33 19.88 9.04
C HIS A 42 -1.12 20.03 9.99
N TYR A 43 -0.40 18.94 10.25
CA TYR A 43 0.73 18.94 11.20
C TYR A 43 1.80 20.00 10.85
N ALA A 44 2.14 20.14 9.57
CA ALA A 44 3.09 21.16 9.11
C ALA A 44 2.60 22.60 9.36
N GLU A 45 1.30 22.85 9.20
CA GLU A 45 0.70 24.16 9.47
C GLU A 45 0.73 24.48 10.98
N LEU A 46 0.52 23.46 11.82
CA LEU A 46 0.64 23.61 13.27
C LEU A 46 2.08 23.98 13.67
N LEU A 47 3.08 23.31 13.12
CA LEU A 47 4.49 23.61 13.36
C LEU A 47 4.83 25.04 12.92
N ASP A 48 4.35 25.46 11.75
CA ASP A 48 4.54 26.82 11.25
C ASP A 48 3.93 27.89 12.16
N LYS A 49 2.70 27.67 12.66
CA LYS A 49 2.03 28.59 13.59
C LYS A 49 2.72 28.66 14.96
N LEU A 50 3.46 27.62 15.34
CA LEU A 50 4.20 27.53 16.60
C LEU A 50 5.69 27.91 16.47
N LYS A 51 6.15 28.36 15.30
CA LYS A 51 7.51 28.90 15.08
C LYS A 51 8.01 29.86 16.16
N PRO A 52 7.21 30.79 16.72
CA PRO A 52 7.66 31.68 17.79
C PRO A 52 8.16 30.98 19.07
N TYR A 53 7.81 29.71 19.27
CA TYR A 53 8.21 28.90 20.41
C TYR A 53 9.44 28.01 20.13
N ASP A 54 10.02 28.10 18.93
CA ASP A 54 11.25 27.40 18.50
C ASP A 54 11.24 25.88 18.80
N LEU A 55 10.13 25.23 18.44
CA LEU A 55 9.93 23.80 18.67
C LEU A 55 10.35 22.98 17.45
N ASN A 56 11.03 21.86 17.67
CA ASN A 56 11.18 20.81 16.66
C ASN A 56 9.99 19.84 16.64
N GLU A 57 9.89 19.00 15.61
CA GLU A 57 8.79 18.03 15.46
C GLU A 57 8.65 17.10 16.66
N ALA A 58 9.76 16.58 17.18
CA ALA A 58 9.75 15.67 18.33
C ALA A 58 9.26 16.37 19.61
N GLU A 59 9.59 17.65 19.80
CA GLU A 59 9.09 18.47 20.90
C GLU A 59 7.59 18.74 20.79
N LEU A 60 7.11 19.09 19.59
CA LEU A 60 5.68 19.27 19.35
C LEU A 60 4.90 17.98 19.65
N CYS A 61 5.40 16.82 19.21
CA CYS A 61 4.79 15.53 19.54
C CYS A 61 4.73 15.29 21.04
N ARG A 62 5.83 15.54 21.78
CA ARG A 62 5.84 15.41 23.25
C ARG A 62 4.83 16.35 23.93
N TRP A 63 4.66 17.58 23.41
CA TRP A 63 3.65 18.51 23.90
C TRP A 63 2.23 18.00 23.65
N LEU A 64 1.96 17.46 22.46
CA LEU A 64 0.67 16.86 22.13
C LEU A 64 0.39 15.64 23.03
N ASP A 65 1.37 14.79 23.29
CA ASP A 65 1.24 13.63 24.19
C ASP A 65 0.86 14.07 25.61
N ILE A 66 1.55 15.08 26.16
CA ILE A 66 1.28 15.56 27.52
C ILE A 66 -0.09 16.26 27.59
N CYS A 67 -0.45 17.05 26.58
CA CYS A 67 -1.73 17.76 26.52
C CYS A 67 -2.92 16.80 26.37
N THR A 68 -2.77 15.75 25.56
CA THR A 68 -3.82 14.74 25.35
C THR A 68 -3.90 13.71 26.47
N GLY A 69 -2.78 13.42 27.13
CA GLY A 69 -2.66 12.45 28.23
C GLY A 69 -2.88 13.02 29.63
N THR A 70 -3.20 14.30 29.81
CA THR A 70 -3.38 14.91 31.15
C THR A 70 -4.83 15.28 31.42
N LYS A 71 -5.40 14.71 32.50
CA LYS A 71 -6.75 15.01 33.03
C LYS A 71 -6.64 15.66 34.41
N HIS A 72 -7.56 16.57 34.72
CA HIS A 72 -7.67 17.19 36.03
C HIS A 72 -8.17 16.19 37.09
N SER A 73 -9.20 15.41 36.76
CA SER A 73 -9.78 14.37 37.62
C SER A 73 -10.16 13.13 36.81
N HIS A 74 -10.59 12.06 37.47
CA HIS A 74 -11.04 10.84 36.80
C HIS A 74 -12.28 11.04 35.90
N SER A 75 -13.11 12.03 36.22
CA SER A 75 -14.33 12.35 35.48
C SER A 75 -14.18 13.52 34.51
N SER A 76 -13.03 14.20 34.50
CA SER A 76 -12.79 15.32 33.59
C SER A 76 -12.29 14.85 32.24
N GLU A 77 -12.55 15.64 31.21
CA GLU A 77 -11.87 15.48 29.92
C GLU A 77 -10.37 15.75 30.05
N ALA A 78 -9.61 15.28 29.06
CA ALA A 78 -8.21 15.64 28.92
C ALA A 78 -8.05 17.13 28.61
N PHE A 79 -6.89 17.69 28.95
CA PHE A 79 -6.57 19.10 28.69
C PHE A 79 -6.75 19.45 27.21
N LEU A 80 -6.37 18.55 26.30
CA LEU A 80 -6.64 18.62 24.87
C LEU A 80 -7.26 17.31 24.37
N LYS A 81 -8.52 17.36 23.94
CA LYS A 81 -9.17 16.23 23.28
C LYS A 81 -8.87 16.27 21.78
N LEU A 82 -7.93 15.44 21.33
CA LEU A 82 -7.45 15.43 19.94
C LEU A 82 -7.95 14.19 19.19
N ARG A 83 -8.27 14.37 17.91
CA ARG A 83 -8.43 13.29 16.93
C ARG A 83 -7.48 13.56 15.77
N ALA A 84 -6.61 12.60 15.48
CA ALA A 84 -5.69 12.68 14.35
C ALA A 84 -6.16 11.75 13.22
N HIS A 85 -6.04 12.22 11.98
CA HIS A 85 -6.26 11.42 10.77
C HIS A 85 -4.91 11.24 10.09
N TYR A 86 -4.42 10.01 10.02
CA TYR A 86 -3.15 9.68 9.38
C TYR A 86 -3.42 9.16 7.96
N PHE A 87 -2.93 9.90 6.97
CA PHE A 87 -2.96 9.47 5.58
C PHE A 87 -1.59 8.90 5.22
N GLN A 88 -1.46 7.58 5.27
CA GLN A 88 -0.28 6.89 4.77
C GLN A 88 -0.53 6.53 3.31
N ARG A 89 0.36 6.96 2.41
CA ARG A 89 0.41 6.39 1.06
C ARG A 89 0.93 4.97 1.19
N THR A 90 0.07 3.98 1.00
CA THR A 90 0.53 2.63 0.66
C THR A 90 1.37 2.77 -0.61
N LEU A 91 2.55 2.12 -0.64
CA LEU A 91 3.26 1.96 -1.90
C LEU A 91 2.26 1.31 -2.85
N HIS A 92 1.85 2.05 -3.88
CA HIS A 92 1.23 1.44 -5.05
C HIS A 92 2.26 0.38 -5.51
N GLY A 93 1.86 -0.89 -5.61
CA GLY A 93 2.75 -2.06 -5.63
C GLY A 93 3.95 -1.96 -6.58
N LEU A 94 4.93 -2.85 -6.51
CA LEU A 94 6.07 -2.75 -7.43
C LEU A 94 5.65 -3.19 -8.84
N TRP A 95 6.31 -2.65 -9.86
CA TRP A 95 6.09 -3.05 -11.24
C TRP A 95 7.38 -3.52 -11.89
N CYS A 96 7.33 -4.61 -12.65
CA CYS A 96 8.52 -5.20 -13.22
C CYS A 96 8.38 -5.41 -14.73
N CYS A 97 9.44 -5.06 -15.46
CA CYS A 97 9.60 -5.39 -16.86
C CYS A 97 9.63 -6.91 -17.06
N ILE A 98 8.87 -7.42 -18.03
CA ILE A 98 8.77 -8.86 -18.26
C ILE A 98 10.06 -9.48 -18.83
N ASP A 99 10.93 -8.69 -19.46
CA ASP A 99 12.15 -9.15 -20.11
C ASP A 99 13.31 -9.39 -19.10
N PRO A 100 13.78 -10.65 -18.88
CA PRO A 100 14.92 -10.96 -18.02
C PRO A 100 16.24 -10.33 -18.47
N ASN A 101 16.37 -10.05 -19.77
CA ASN A 101 17.55 -9.48 -20.42
C ASN A 101 17.46 -7.95 -20.57
N CYS A 102 16.50 -7.32 -19.89
CA CYS A 102 16.25 -5.89 -19.96
C CYS A 102 17.54 -5.04 -19.78
N PRO A 103 17.92 -4.20 -20.76
CA PRO A 103 19.12 -3.36 -20.66
C PRO A 103 19.14 -2.43 -19.44
N ASN A 104 17.96 -1.95 -19.02
CA ASN A 104 17.84 -1.07 -17.84
C ASN A 104 18.14 -1.82 -16.54
N LYS A 105 17.82 -3.12 -16.46
CA LYS A 105 18.21 -3.98 -15.32
C LYS A 105 19.72 -4.08 -15.22
N GLN A 106 20.42 -4.27 -16.34
CA GLN A 106 21.88 -4.46 -16.39
C GLN A 106 22.65 -3.27 -15.80
N GLN A 107 22.07 -2.08 -15.88
CA GLN A 107 22.63 -0.83 -15.35
C GLN A 107 22.28 -0.57 -13.88
N SER A 108 21.64 -1.53 -13.19
CA SER A 108 21.09 -1.36 -11.84
C SER A 108 21.62 -2.39 -10.85
N LYS A 109 21.30 -2.22 -9.57
CA LYS A 109 21.59 -3.20 -8.51
C LYS A 109 20.82 -4.54 -8.69
N LEU A 110 19.86 -4.60 -9.62
CA LEU A 110 19.13 -5.82 -9.95
C LEU A 110 19.92 -6.72 -10.91
N ASN A 111 21.07 -6.26 -11.41
CA ASN A 111 21.96 -7.08 -12.23
C ASN A 111 22.60 -8.19 -11.38
N GLY A 112 22.13 -9.43 -11.56
CA GLY A 112 22.51 -10.59 -10.74
C GLY A 112 21.44 -11.67 -10.80
N ALA A 113 21.08 -12.22 -9.63
CA ALA A 113 20.12 -13.33 -9.50
C ALA A 113 18.64 -12.93 -9.71
N TRP A 114 18.34 -11.67 -10.03
CA TRP A 114 16.97 -11.24 -10.28
C TRP A 114 16.42 -11.89 -11.55
N PRO A 115 15.26 -12.57 -11.52
CA PRO A 115 14.79 -13.37 -12.67
C PRO A 115 14.08 -12.55 -13.75
N PHE A 116 13.53 -11.39 -13.42
CA PHE A 116 12.78 -10.53 -14.35
C PHE A 116 13.61 -9.33 -14.82
N GLY A 117 12.97 -8.33 -15.42
CA GLY A 117 13.60 -7.09 -15.88
C GLY A 117 13.69 -6.00 -14.81
N PHE A 118 13.84 -4.74 -15.23
CA PHE A 118 13.94 -3.60 -14.32
C PHE A 118 12.64 -3.39 -13.51
N VAL A 119 12.78 -2.94 -12.26
CA VAL A 119 11.66 -2.71 -11.33
C VAL A 119 11.41 -1.22 -11.14
N TYR A 120 10.13 -0.84 -11.13
CA TYR A 120 9.64 0.52 -10.96
C TYR A 120 8.80 0.63 -9.68
N SER A 121 8.90 1.77 -9.01
CA SER A 121 8.07 2.14 -7.86
C SER A 121 6.83 2.94 -8.24
N GLU A 122 6.65 3.22 -9.54
CA GLU A 122 5.52 3.96 -10.08
C GLU A 122 4.87 3.15 -11.22
N HIS A 123 3.54 3.22 -11.28
CA HIS A 123 2.74 2.49 -12.25
C HIS A 123 3.11 2.91 -13.67
N ARG A 124 3.40 1.95 -14.53
CA ARG A 124 3.67 2.18 -15.94
C ARG A 124 3.45 0.93 -16.77
N GLN A 125 2.97 1.10 -17.99
CA GLN A 125 2.64 -0.01 -18.89
C GLN A 125 3.85 -0.53 -19.69
N LYS A 126 4.87 0.32 -19.90
CA LYS A 126 6.05 -0.02 -20.69
C LYS A 126 7.34 0.35 -19.98
N CYS A 127 8.33 -0.53 -20.11
CA CYS A 127 9.69 -0.30 -19.69
C CYS A 127 10.39 0.67 -20.66
N HIS A 128 11.47 1.31 -20.24
CA HIS A 128 12.31 2.11 -21.15
C HIS A 128 12.92 1.29 -22.30
N CYS A 129 13.02 -0.05 -22.17
CA CYS A 129 13.44 -0.92 -23.27
C CYS A 129 12.30 -1.25 -24.27
N GLY A 130 11.08 -0.79 -24.00
CA GLY A 130 9.89 -1.07 -24.82
C GLY A 130 9.09 -2.29 -24.37
N ALA A 131 9.66 -3.16 -23.54
CA ALA A 131 8.97 -4.35 -23.05
C ALA A 131 7.79 -4.01 -22.13
N ALA A 132 6.77 -4.87 -22.09
CA ALA A 132 5.65 -4.78 -21.17
C ALA A 132 6.13 -4.80 -19.71
N VAL A 133 5.38 -4.12 -18.87
CA VAL A 133 5.60 -4.09 -17.42
C VAL A 133 4.37 -4.70 -16.78
N LEU A 134 4.56 -5.53 -15.75
CA LEU A 134 3.50 -6.18 -15.01
C LEU A 134 3.63 -5.86 -13.51
N GLU A 135 2.58 -6.14 -12.74
CA GLU A 135 2.64 -5.99 -11.29
C GLU A 135 3.54 -7.09 -10.69
N LEU A 136 4.42 -6.70 -9.78
CA LEU A 136 5.36 -7.57 -9.10
C LEU A 136 4.79 -7.95 -7.73
N ALA A 137 4.69 -9.25 -7.48
CA ALA A 137 4.27 -9.82 -6.22
C ALA A 137 5.30 -10.83 -5.71
N PHE A 138 5.27 -11.12 -4.42
CA PHE A 138 6.15 -12.08 -3.75
C PHE A 138 5.33 -13.16 -3.07
N CYS A 139 5.86 -14.38 -3.04
CA CYS A 139 5.28 -15.44 -2.23
C CYS A 139 5.30 -15.08 -0.74
N ASN A 140 4.15 -15.22 -0.07
CA ASN A 140 4.01 -14.92 1.36
C ASN A 140 4.78 -15.88 2.29
N ASP A 141 5.31 -16.99 1.76
CA ASP A 141 6.02 -18.02 2.55
C ASP A 141 7.54 -18.02 2.28
N CYS A 142 7.96 -18.07 1.00
CA CYS A 142 9.38 -18.13 0.62
C CYS A 142 9.93 -16.85 -0.02
N ASN A 143 9.10 -15.83 -0.25
CA ASN A 143 9.47 -14.56 -0.89
C ASN A 143 9.99 -14.69 -2.34
N GLU A 144 9.65 -15.78 -3.04
CA GLU A 144 9.94 -15.93 -4.47
C GLU A 144 9.13 -14.91 -5.30
N PRO A 145 9.76 -14.17 -6.24
CA PRO A 145 9.10 -13.15 -7.04
C PRO A 145 8.23 -13.76 -8.15
N HIS A 146 7.08 -13.14 -8.40
CA HIS A 146 6.11 -13.50 -9.43
C HIS A 146 5.56 -12.23 -10.09
N LEU A 147 5.08 -12.33 -11.32
CA LEU A 147 4.34 -11.25 -11.97
C LEU A 147 2.85 -11.60 -12.03
N LEU A 148 2.01 -10.61 -11.74
CA LEU A 148 0.56 -10.71 -11.87
C LEU A 148 0.12 -10.01 -13.14
N ALA A 149 -0.69 -10.70 -13.95
CA ALA A 149 -1.24 -10.17 -15.19
C ALA A 149 -2.69 -10.61 -15.39
N THR A 150 -3.36 -9.89 -16.28
CA THR A 150 -4.56 -10.35 -16.97
C THR A 150 -4.13 -10.84 -18.34
N ASP A 151 -4.50 -12.06 -18.71
CA ASP A 151 -4.40 -12.51 -20.08
C ASP A 151 -5.68 -12.16 -20.84
N HIS A 152 -5.54 -11.42 -21.95
CA HIS A 152 -6.61 -11.12 -22.90
C HIS A 152 -6.28 -11.72 -24.26
N ASN A 153 -6.74 -12.96 -24.50
CA ASN A 153 -6.52 -13.70 -25.75
C ASN A 153 -5.03 -13.86 -26.13
N GLY A 154 -4.20 -14.28 -25.18
CA GLY A 154 -2.75 -14.44 -25.38
C GLY A 154 -2.03 -13.10 -25.34
N HIS A 155 -2.48 -12.14 -24.54
CA HIS A 155 -1.81 -10.86 -24.38
C HIS A 155 -1.84 -10.43 -22.91
N LEU A 156 -0.65 -10.45 -22.31
CA LEU A 156 -0.44 -10.09 -20.91
C LEU A 156 -0.57 -8.59 -20.71
N GLN A 157 -1.55 -8.19 -19.91
CA GLN A 157 -1.78 -6.82 -19.48
C GLN A 157 -1.74 -6.71 -17.96
N GLN A 158 -1.49 -5.50 -17.47
CA GLN A 158 -1.61 -5.24 -16.04
C GLN A 158 -3.07 -5.38 -15.59
N TRP A 159 -3.24 -5.84 -14.36
CA TRP A 159 -4.53 -5.81 -13.71
C TRP A 159 -4.96 -4.34 -13.50
N THR A 160 -5.93 -3.87 -14.27
CA THR A 160 -6.52 -2.52 -14.10
C THR A 160 -7.74 -2.53 -13.18
N GLY A 161 -8.03 -3.66 -12.52
CA GLY A 161 -9.14 -3.72 -11.59
C GLY A 161 -8.92 -2.69 -10.51
N LYS A 162 -9.86 -1.72 -10.42
CA LYS A 162 -9.98 -0.72 -9.36
C LYS A 162 -9.24 -1.21 -8.13
N ILE A 163 -8.28 -0.42 -7.64
CA ILE A 163 -7.80 -0.53 -6.26
C ILE A 163 -9.08 -0.69 -5.45
N ASN A 164 -9.40 -1.91 -5.07
CA ASN A 164 -10.61 -2.17 -4.31
C ASN A 164 -10.21 -1.65 -2.97
N ASP A 165 -10.52 -0.38 -2.75
CA ASP A 165 -10.22 0.31 -1.53
C ASP A 165 -10.94 -0.49 -0.46
N GLU A 166 -10.19 -1.32 0.26
CA GLU A 166 -10.66 -2.18 1.34
C GLU A 166 -11.24 -1.34 2.50
N PHE A 167 -11.25 0.00 2.35
CA PHE A 167 -11.91 1.00 3.20
C PHE A 167 -13.11 1.71 2.56
N SER A 168 -13.44 1.47 1.29
CA SER A 168 -14.61 2.06 0.66
C SER A 168 -15.86 1.29 1.10
N LEU A 169 -16.51 1.76 2.15
CA LEU A 169 -17.79 1.28 2.69
C LEU A 169 -18.99 1.46 1.72
N LEU A 170 -18.74 1.49 0.40
CA LEU A 170 -19.74 1.72 -0.63
C LEU A 170 -19.88 0.48 -1.53
N ASP A 171 -20.11 -0.67 -0.91
CA ASP A 171 -20.72 -1.84 -1.55
C ASP A 171 -22.18 -2.00 -1.08
N GLU A 172 -22.92 -0.89 -0.98
CA GLU A 172 -24.37 -0.94 -1.00
C GLU A 172 -24.89 -0.04 -2.13
N GLU A 173 -25.53 -0.72 -3.09
CA GLU A 173 -26.37 -0.21 -4.18
C GLU A 173 -25.65 0.28 -5.44
N GLU A 174 -25.71 -0.56 -6.47
CA GLU A 174 -25.71 -0.14 -7.88
C GLU A 174 -26.65 1.06 -8.06
N LYS A 175 -26.08 2.26 -8.25
CA LYS A 175 -26.78 3.40 -8.82
C LYS A 175 -26.02 3.87 -10.05
N GLU A 176 -26.65 3.64 -11.19
CA GLU A 176 -26.36 4.36 -12.43
C GLU A 176 -26.48 5.87 -12.17
N VAL A 177 -25.39 6.64 -12.26
CA VAL A 177 -25.47 8.10 -12.41
C VAL A 177 -24.32 8.66 -13.24
N ASP A 178 -24.75 9.36 -14.30
CA ASP A 178 -24.16 10.41 -15.14
C ASP A 178 -22.77 10.30 -15.77
N GLU A 179 -22.83 10.29 -17.10
CA GLU A 179 -21.79 10.72 -18.03
C GLU A 179 -21.46 12.20 -17.80
N GLU A 180 -20.28 12.51 -17.25
CA GLU A 180 -19.45 13.68 -17.62
C GLU A 180 -18.22 13.80 -16.70
N ARG A 181 -17.27 12.87 -16.86
CA ARG A 181 -15.83 13.12 -16.66
C ARG A 181 -15.07 12.06 -17.44
N SER A 182 -14.37 12.50 -18.46
CA SER A 182 -13.65 11.67 -19.42
C SER A 182 -12.40 11.05 -18.81
N ASP A 183 -12.57 9.96 -18.05
CA ASP A 183 -11.52 8.99 -17.82
C ASP A 183 -11.70 7.83 -18.81
N GLN A 184 -10.89 7.83 -19.87
CA GLN A 184 -10.94 6.89 -20.99
C GLN A 184 -10.56 5.43 -20.63
N PHE A 185 -10.61 5.01 -19.36
CA PHE A 185 -10.03 3.75 -18.88
C PHE A 185 -11.03 2.70 -18.40
N SER A 186 -12.33 2.84 -18.66
CA SER A 186 -13.33 1.93 -18.05
C SER A 186 -14.40 1.34 -18.98
N LYS A 187 -14.11 1.18 -20.26
CA LYS A 187 -14.96 0.36 -21.15
C LYS A 187 -14.09 -0.66 -21.86
N ASN A 188 -13.89 -1.84 -21.26
CA ASN A 188 -13.65 -3.12 -21.93
C ASN A 188 -13.40 -4.23 -20.89
N ARG A 189 -14.42 -4.62 -20.11
CA ARG A 189 -14.44 -5.98 -19.53
C ARG A 189 -15.15 -6.88 -20.52
N THR A 190 -14.38 -7.53 -21.39
CA THR A 190 -14.86 -8.67 -22.18
C THR A 190 -14.84 -9.93 -21.31
N ALA A 191 -15.72 -10.89 -21.58
CA ALA A 191 -15.85 -12.16 -20.85
C ALA A 191 -14.62 -13.11 -20.95
N SER A 192 -13.45 -12.61 -21.40
CA SER A 192 -12.24 -13.37 -21.70
C SER A 192 -10.99 -12.90 -20.94
N ASP A 193 -11.14 -12.03 -19.94
CA ASP A 193 -10.02 -11.59 -19.09
C ASP A 193 -9.80 -12.59 -17.96
N THR A 194 -8.69 -13.34 -18.02
CA THR A 194 -8.32 -14.31 -16.97
C THR A 194 -7.11 -13.80 -16.19
N GLN A 195 -7.16 -13.87 -14.86
CA GLN A 195 -5.98 -13.58 -14.04
C GLN A 195 -4.95 -14.71 -14.21
N VAL A 196 -3.72 -14.35 -14.52
CA VAL A 196 -2.61 -15.29 -14.66
C VAL A 196 -1.45 -14.90 -13.76
N VAL A 197 -0.72 -15.92 -13.32
CA VAL A 197 0.48 -15.77 -12.51
C VAL A 197 1.67 -16.21 -13.33
N ILE A 198 2.68 -15.35 -13.39
CA ILE A 198 3.94 -15.62 -14.07
C ILE A 198 5.03 -15.85 -13.04
N GLY A 199 5.63 -17.04 -13.06
CA GLY A 199 6.73 -17.44 -12.20
C GLY A 199 8.09 -17.15 -12.84
N ALA A 200 9.12 -17.07 -11.99
CA ALA A 200 10.51 -16.91 -12.41
C ALA A 200 11.07 -18.16 -13.12
N LYS A 201 10.47 -19.33 -12.90
CA LYS A 201 10.97 -20.63 -13.38
C LYS A 201 9.83 -21.59 -13.72
N GLN A 202 10.11 -22.49 -14.65
CA GLN A 202 9.23 -23.64 -14.95
C GLN A 202 9.20 -24.60 -13.75
N SER A 203 8.04 -25.18 -13.47
CA SER A 203 7.88 -26.23 -12.47
C SER A 203 6.73 -27.16 -12.86
N ASP A 204 7.04 -28.39 -13.22
CA ASP A 204 6.03 -29.39 -13.55
C ASP A 204 5.22 -29.80 -12.30
N GLU A 205 5.85 -29.79 -11.11
CA GLU A 205 5.20 -30.08 -9.82
C GLU A 205 4.11 -29.05 -9.48
N TYR A 206 4.39 -27.76 -9.72
CA TYR A 206 3.49 -26.65 -9.41
C TYR A 206 2.77 -26.10 -10.65
N LYS A 207 2.75 -26.86 -11.75
CA LYS A 207 2.02 -26.55 -13.00
C LYS A 207 2.42 -25.23 -13.67
N TYR A 208 3.68 -24.83 -13.53
CA TYR A 208 4.25 -23.69 -14.24
C TYR A 208 4.85 -24.16 -15.56
N GLN A 209 4.27 -23.73 -16.68
CA GLN A 209 4.71 -24.10 -18.04
C GLN A 209 5.35 -22.92 -18.77
N LEU A 210 6.42 -23.18 -19.51
CA LEU A 210 7.12 -22.14 -20.25
C LEU A 210 6.33 -21.73 -21.49
N LYS A 211 6.10 -20.42 -21.64
CA LYS A 211 5.48 -19.79 -22.80
C LYS A 211 6.36 -18.70 -23.36
N GLY A 212 6.21 -18.45 -24.66
CA GLY A 212 6.92 -17.41 -25.40
C GLY A 212 6.10 -16.14 -25.50
N PHE A 213 6.74 -14.99 -25.33
CA PHE A 213 6.12 -13.68 -25.47
C PHE A 213 6.97 -12.72 -26.31
N ASP A 214 6.29 -11.84 -27.04
CA ASP A 214 6.90 -10.67 -27.66
C ASP A 214 7.18 -9.57 -26.61
N THR A 215 7.85 -8.49 -27.04
CA THR A 215 8.10 -7.34 -26.16
C THR A 215 6.82 -6.66 -25.67
N ALA A 216 5.71 -6.75 -26.40
CA ALA A 216 4.43 -6.20 -25.96
C ALA A 216 3.67 -7.13 -25.00
N GLY A 217 4.17 -8.33 -24.71
CA GLY A 217 3.49 -9.31 -23.87
C GLY A 217 2.47 -10.19 -24.61
N ARG A 218 2.50 -10.25 -25.95
CA ARG A 218 1.67 -11.17 -26.75
C ARG A 218 2.32 -12.54 -26.80
N GLU A 219 1.52 -13.58 -26.60
CA GLU A 219 1.94 -14.97 -26.68
C GLU A 219 2.37 -15.30 -28.13
N GLU A 220 3.55 -15.89 -28.25
CA GLU A 220 4.14 -16.35 -29.49
C GLU A 220 4.70 -17.77 -29.30
N SER A 221 4.95 -18.47 -30.40
CA SER A 221 5.66 -19.73 -30.35
C SER A 221 7.05 -19.54 -29.72
N LEU A 222 7.46 -20.48 -28.87
CA LEU A 222 8.74 -20.44 -28.13
C LEU A 222 9.97 -20.19 -29.03
N GLU A 223 9.92 -20.67 -30.28
CA GLU A 223 11.00 -20.51 -31.27
C GLU A 223 11.14 -19.06 -31.80
N ASN A 224 10.04 -18.31 -31.82
CA ASN A 224 9.98 -16.96 -32.37
C ASN A 224 10.04 -15.87 -31.29
N SER A 225 9.64 -16.22 -30.06
CA SER A 225 9.55 -15.27 -28.96
C SER A 225 10.92 -14.88 -28.42
N SER A 226 11.10 -13.59 -28.11
CA SER A 226 12.31 -13.07 -27.45
C SER A 226 12.31 -13.25 -25.93
N ILE A 227 11.13 -13.44 -25.32
CA ILE A 227 10.95 -13.48 -23.88
C ILE A 227 10.26 -14.79 -23.52
N HIS A 228 10.84 -15.57 -22.60
CA HIS A 228 10.26 -16.82 -22.13
C HIS A 228 9.91 -16.70 -20.65
N LEU A 229 8.66 -17.01 -20.31
CA LEU A 229 8.11 -16.85 -18.98
C LEU A 229 7.32 -18.10 -18.59
N ALA A 230 7.31 -18.44 -17.30
CA ALA A 230 6.57 -19.59 -16.82
C ALA A 230 5.18 -19.17 -16.35
N GLU A 231 4.12 -19.63 -17.00
CA GLU A 231 2.74 -19.32 -16.64
C GLU A 231 2.13 -20.46 -15.80
N LEU A 232 1.40 -20.11 -14.75
CA LEU A 232 0.68 -21.06 -13.91
C LEU A 232 -0.57 -21.60 -14.63
N MET A 233 -0.64 -22.91 -14.81
CA MET A 233 -1.78 -23.61 -15.41
C MET A 233 -2.76 -24.10 -14.33
N SER A 234 -3.26 -23.16 -13.54
CA SER A 234 -4.20 -23.39 -12.43
C SER A 234 -5.05 -22.14 -12.18
N GLU A 235 -6.29 -22.35 -11.77
CA GLU A 235 -7.23 -21.28 -11.38
C GLU A 235 -6.86 -20.61 -10.05
N SER A 236 -6.14 -21.32 -9.18
CA SER A 236 -5.72 -20.80 -7.87
C SER A 236 -4.25 -20.39 -7.87
N GLN A 237 -3.96 -19.20 -7.35
CA GLN A 237 -2.59 -18.71 -7.19
C GLN A 237 -1.75 -19.67 -6.34
N GLN A 238 -0.56 -19.99 -6.84
CA GLN A 238 0.39 -20.88 -6.18
C GLN A 238 1.82 -20.43 -6.44
N CYS A 239 2.72 -20.56 -5.47
CA CYS A 239 4.13 -20.25 -5.66
C CYS A 239 4.84 -21.27 -6.57
N CYS A 240 5.67 -20.81 -7.51
CA CYS A 240 6.50 -21.66 -8.39
C CYS A 240 7.70 -22.33 -7.70
N GLU A 241 8.05 -21.92 -6.47
CA GLU A 241 9.19 -22.46 -5.71
C GLU A 241 8.76 -23.43 -4.61
N CYS A 242 7.82 -23.04 -3.75
CA CYS A 242 7.43 -23.82 -2.58
C CYS A 242 6.01 -24.40 -2.65
N GLY A 243 5.29 -24.14 -3.75
CA GLY A 243 3.92 -24.62 -3.91
C GLY A 243 2.89 -23.99 -2.95
N TYR A 244 3.25 -22.96 -2.18
CA TYR A 244 2.32 -22.28 -1.27
C TYR A 244 1.14 -21.69 -2.03
N SER A 245 -0.08 -22.01 -1.59
CA SER A 245 -1.35 -21.58 -2.21
C SER A 245 -2.25 -20.75 -1.28
N GLY A 246 -1.73 -20.30 -0.13
CA GLY A 246 -2.49 -19.59 0.90
C GLY A 246 -2.89 -20.46 2.12
N ARG A 247 -3.10 -19.81 3.27
CA ARG A 247 -3.66 -20.42 4.50
C ARG A 247 -5.15 -20.08 4.64
N GLY A 248 -6.01 -20.85 3.97
CA GLY A 248 -7.47 -20.73 4.06
C GLY A 248 -8.14 -20.43 2.72
N GLN A 249 -9.49 -20.37 2.72
CA GLN A 249 -10.29 -20.28 1.50
C GLN A 249 -10.18 -18.93 0.76
N TYR A 250 -9.73 -17.88 1.44
CA TYR A 250 -9.68 -16.50 0.90
C TYR A 250 -8.27 -15.89 0.86
N SER A 251 -7.25 -16.63 1.31
CA SER A 251 -5.88 -16.11 1.36
C SER A 251 -5.20 -16.23 0.00
N LYS A 252 -4.62 -15.13 -0.49
CA LYS A 252 -3.77 -15.16 -1.69
C LYS A 252 -2.38 -15.68 -1.36
N ALA A 253 -1.80 -16.45 -2.28
CA ALA A 253 -0.43 -16.95 -2.14
C ALA A 253 0.62 -15.84 -2.31
N LEU A 254 0.29 -14.83 -3.13
CA LEU A 254 1.20 -13.81 -3.62
C LEU A 254 0.71 -12.42 -3.19
N ARG A 255 1.63 -11.53 -2.79
CA ARG A 255 1.34 -10.14 -2.41
C ARG A 255 2.45 -9.18 -2.81
#